data_AF-A0A3B0TGN9-F1
#
_entry.id   AF-A0A3B0TGN9-F1
#
_cell.length_a   1.000
_cell.length_b   1.000
_cell.length_c   1.000
_cell.angle_alpha   90.00
_cell.angle_beta   90.00
_cell.angle_gamma   90.00
#
_symmetry.space_group_name_H-M   'P 1'
#
loop_
_entity.id
_entity.type
_entity.pdbx_description
1 polymer ?
#
loop_
_entity_poly.entity_id
_entity_poly.type
_entity_poly.pdbx_seq_one_letter_code
_entity_poly.pdbx_strand_id
1 'polypeptide(L)' 'MFSLSGEEMYHKFVSENPAFSQRVPQYMIASMLGMTPEFVSKIKAKKN' A
#
# COMPACT_ATOMS: atom_id res chain seq x y z
N MET A 1 -6.94 -2.92 21.04
CA MET A 1 -7.33 -2.85 19.61
C MET A 1 -6.11 -2.43 18.82
N PHE A 2 -5.49 -3.33 18.06
CA PHE A 2 -4.37 -2.97 17.17
C PHE A 2 -4.96 -2.51 15.84
N SER A 3 -5.15 -1.19 15.69
CA SER A 3 -5.41 -0.62 14.37
C SER A 3 -4.11 -0.74 13.58
N LEU A 4 -4.11 -1.53 12.50
CA LEU A 4 -2.97 -1.61 11.59
C LEU A 4 -2.63 -0.20 11.11
N SER A 5 -1.35 0.15 11.14
CA SER A 5 -0.89 1.39 10.52
C SER A 5 -1.16 1.36 9.02
N GLY A 6 -1.29 2.53 8.37
CA GLY A 6 -1.51 2.58 6.92
C GLY A 6 -0.40 1.89 6.12
N GLU A 7 0.82 1.88 6.65
CA GLU A 7 1.96 1.13 6.12
C GLU A 7 1.73 -0.39 6.17
N GLU A 8 1.31 -0.92 7.32
CA GLU A 8 1.00 -2.34 7.46
C GLU A 8 -0.19 -2.76 6.61
N MET A 9 -1.21 -1.91 6.48
CA MET A 9 -2.37 -2.19 5.65
C MET A 9 -2.00 -2.25 4.16
N TYR A 10 -1.11 -1.38 3.69
CA TYR A 10 -0.54 -1.44 2.34
C TYR A 10 0.28 -2.72 2.12
N HIS A 11 1.18 -3.05 3.05
CA HIS A 11 1.99 -4.26 2.94
C HIS A 11 1.16 -5.53 2.97
N LYS A 12 0.17 -5.59 3.84
CA LYS A 12 -0.78 -6.68 3.93
C LYS A 12 -1.57 -6.82 2.62
N PHE A 13 -2.10 -5.73 2.08
CA PHE A 13 -2.85 -5.75 0.81
C PHE A 13 -2.02 -6.27 -0.37
N VAL A 14 -0.78 -5.79 -0.51
CA VAL A 14 0.15 -6.22 -1.56
C VAL A 14 0.57 -7.69 -1.38
N SER A 15 0.75 -8.13 -0.13
CA SER A 15 1.09 -9.51 0.21
C SER A 15 -0.08 -10.48 0.00
N GLU A 16 -1.32 -10.05 0.28
CA GLU A 16 -2.53 -10.84 0.07
C GLU A 16 -2.95 -10.85 -1.40
N ASN A 17 -2.63 -9.80 -2.16
CA ASN A 17 -2.99 -9.65 -3.58
C ASN A 17 -1.77 -9.38 -4.48
N PRO A 18 -0.80 -10.30 -4.54
CA PRO A 18 0.44 -10.08 -5.30
C PRO A 18 0.18 -9.94 -6.80
N ALA A 19 -0.74 -10.71 -7.37
CA ALA A 19 -1.10 -10.63 -8.78
C ALA A 19 -1.77 -9.30 -9.15
N PHE A 20 -2.54 -8.71 -8.23
CA PHE A 20 -3.16 -7.41 -8.42
C PHE A 20 -2.11 -6.30 -8.36
N SER A 21 -1.28 -6.30 -7.32
CA SER A 21 -0.23 -5.28 -7.12
C SER A 21 0.80 -5.21 -8.26
N GLN A 22 0.99 -6.32 -8.99
CA GLN A 22 1.87 -6.39 -10.16
C GLN A 22 1.22 -5.87 -11.45
N ARG A 23 -0.12 -5.83 -11.51
CA ARG A 23 -0.88 -5.43 -12.72
C ARG A 23 -1.38 -4.00 -12.65
N VAL A 24 -1.49 -3.43 -11.45
CA VAL A 24 -2.00 -2.06 -11.27
C VAL A 24 -0.91 -1.10 -10.78
N PRO A 25 -0.99 0.18 -11.17
CA PRO A 25 -0.12 1.22 -10.63
C PRO A 25 -0.34 1.45 -9.13
N GLN A 26 0.68 1.95 -8.46
CA GLN A 26 0.65 2.13 -7.00
C GLN A 26 -0.29 3.24 -6.53
N TYR A 27 -0.51 4.27 -7.34
CA TYR A 27 -1.48 5.31 -7.05
C TYR A 27 -2.92 4.76 -7.01
N MET A 28 -3.19 3.69 -7.78
CA MET A 28 -4.50 3.03 -7.78
C MET A 28 -4.70 2.28 -6.46
N ILE A 29 -3.67 1.58 -6.00
CA ILE A 29 -3.67 0.92 -4.69
C ILE A 29 -3.86 1.94 -3.56
N ALA A 30 -3.19 3.11 -3.67
CA ALA A 30 -3.37 4.20 -2.73
C ALA A 30 -4.84 4.65 -2.66
N SER A 31 -5.46 4.90 -3.82
CA SER A 31 -6.88 5.27 -3.91
C SER A 31 -7.80 4.19 -3.33
N MET A 32 -7.49 2.91 -3.51
CA MET A 32 -8.29 1.79 -2.96
C MET A 32 -8.17 1.68 -1.44
N LEU A 33 -7.01 1.99 -0.88
CA LEU A 33 -6.77 1.97 0.57
C LEU A 33 -7.16 3.28 1.26
N GLY A 34 -7.72 4.24 0.53
CA GLY A 34 -8.05 5.58 1.07
C GLY A 34 -6.81 6.39 1.46
N MET A 35 -5.67 6.10 0.83
CA MET A 35 -4.39 6.74 1.08
C MET A 35 -3.99 7.66 -0.07
N THR A 36 -3.15 8.65 0.21
CA THR A 36 -2.56 9.46 -0.84
C THR A 36 -1.42 8.69 -1.53
N PRO A 37 -1.22 8.89 -2.84
CA PRO A 37 -0.09 8.30 -3.54
C PRO A 37 1.26 8.73 -2.94
N GLU A 38 1.37 9.94 -2.39
CA GLU A 38 2.55 10.42 -1.67
C GLU A 38 2.85 9.59 -0.42
N PHE A 39 1.81 9.21 0.34
CA PHE A 39 1.95 8.36 1.52
C PHE A 39 2.45 6.96 1.15
N VAL A 40 1.89 6.36 0.10
CA VAL A 40 2.34 5.06 -0.44
C VAL A 40 3.79 5.16 -0.97
N SER A 41 4.14 6.27 -1.62
CA SER A 41 5.50 6.51 -2.09
C SER A 41 6.49 6.62 -0.92
N LYS A 42 6.11 7.29 0.19
CA LYS A 42 6.92 7.37 1.42
C LYS A 42 7.13 6.00 2.06
N ILE A 43 6.08 5.17 2.12
CA ILE A 43 6.16 3.79 2.64
C ILE A 43 7.20 2.98 1.87
N LYS A 44 7.17 3.03 0.53
CA LYS A 44 8.16 2.30 -0.29
C LYS A 44 9.55 2.87 -0.19
N ALA A 45 9.70 4.19 -0.16
CA ALA A 45 11.00 4.84 -0.03
C ALA A 45 11.71 4.45 1.27
N LYS A 46 10.95 4.19 2.35
CA LYS A 46 11.47 3.77 3.65
C LYS A 46 11.95 2.30 3.68
N LYS A 47 11.57 1.48 2.68
CA LYS A 47 11.91 0.06 2.58
C LYS A 47 13.20 -0.20 1.77
N ASN A 48 13.74 0.81 1.08
CA ASN A 48 14.98 0.73 0.32
C ASN A 48 16.16 1.32 1.09
#